data_AF-A0A7X1PUW8-F1
#
_entry.id   AF-A0A7X1PUW8-F1
#
_cell.length_a   1.000
_cell.length_b   1.000
_cell.length_c   1.000
_cell.angle_alpha   90.00
_cell.angle_beta   90.00
_cell.angle_gamma   90.00
#
_symmetry.space_group_name_H-M   'P 1'
#
loop_
_entity.id
_entity.type
_entity.pdbx_description
1 polymer ?
#
loop_
_entity_poly.entity_id
_entity_poly.type
_entity_poly.pdbx_seq_one_letter_code
_entity_poly.pdbx_strand_id
1 'polypeptide(L)'
;MDCIVPFVRPEYEDSNLIEKTLFKLTGEDFAYLHLSYSKSRHIVKDAILVSNLHDLYENLLCSFNNYRTEVFTPLMCGFAILDQIGTFYGRKSKKNDVSSGVKSALHSFTDLSSLDIKSLYSLRNSVFHDGSFVSKDRYCKHHALFVCKKNLGFLIKHPDEKWDGVFKENLSSHITMVDTLEFKSLVKQILESCMIYLAVGDLEVKVSNRYEYLFKSFKFTQSH
;
A
#
# COMPACT_ATOMS: atom_id res chain seq x y z
N MET A 1 3.41 22.27 7.42
CA MET A 1 3.83 20.95 6.90
C MET A 1 3.70 21.09 5.40
N ASP A 2 4.79 21.50 4.76
CA ASP A 2 4.75 21.89 3.36
C ASP A 2 4.59 20.64 2.51
N CYS A 3 3.47 20.56 1.78
CA CYS A 3 3.31 19.55 0.74
C CYS A 3 4.41 19.80 -0.29
N ILE A 4 5.47 18.98 -0.23
CA ILE A 4 6.37 18.83 -1.37
C ILE A 4 5.49 18.25 -2.48
N VAL A 5 5.01 19.12 -3.35
CA VAL A 5 4.37 18.68 -4.59
C VAL A 5 5.53 18.06 -5.39
N PRO A 6 5.56 16.73 -5.60
CA PRO A 6 6.64 16.13 -6.35
C PRO A 6 6.65 16.79 -7.73
N PHE A 7 7.85 17.11 -8.23
CA PHE A 7 8.02 17.65 -9.57
C PHE A 7 7.42 16.65 -10.58
N VAL A 8 6.23 16.96 -11.07
CA VAL A 8 5.54 16.18 -12.09
C VAL A 8 6.17 16.55 -13.43
N ARG A 9 6.57 15.55 -14.23
CA ARG A 9 7.08 15.87 -15.57
C ARG A 9 6.02 16.62 -16.36
N PRO A 10 6.39 17.58 -17.23
CA PRO A 10 5.42 18.38 -18.01
C PRO A 10 4.41 17.52 -18.80
N GLU A 11 4.84 16.33 -19.26
CA GLU A 11 4.00 15.35 -19.97
C GLU A 11 2.84 14.78 -19.14
N TYR A 12 2.90 14.87 -17.81
CA TYR A 12 1.84 14.45 -16.88
C TYR A 12 1.08 15.63 -16.27
N GLU A 13 1.22 16.84 -16.82
CA GLU A 13 0.30 17.93 -16.49
C GLU A 13 -1.13 17.53 -16.89
N ASP A 14 -2.10 17.82 -16.03
CA ASP A 14 -3.51 17.46 -16.23
C ASP A 14 -4.05 17.95 -17.58
N SER A 15 -3.53 19.08 -18.09
CA SER A 15 -3.83 19.65 -19.42
C SER A 15 -3.59 18.66 -20.56
N ASN A 16 -2.49 17.90 -20.52
CA ASN A 16 -2.12 16.93 -21.56
C ASN A 16 -2.97 15.65 -21.50
N LEU A 17 -3.54 15.31 -20.34
CA LEU A 17 -4.37 14.13 -20.16
C LEU A 17 -5.83 14.37 -20.56
N ILE A 18 -6.33 15.60 -20.40
CA ILE A 18 -7.70 15.99 -20.75
C ILE A 18 -8.00 15.77 -22.25
N GLU A 19 -7.01 15.93 -23.13
CA GLU A 19 -7.20 15.74 -24.58
C GLU A 19 -7.15 14.28 -25.03
N LYS A 20 -6.60 13.37 -24.20
CA LYS A 20 -6.50 11.95 -24.52
C LYS A 20 -7.84 11.26 -24.27
N THR A 21 -8.22 10.33 -25.15
CA THR A 21 -9.31 9.39 -24.85
C THR A 21 -8.81 8.27 -23.94
N LEU A 22 -9.70 7.64 -23.19
CA LEU A 22 -9.40 6.56 -22.26
C LEU A 22 -8.52 5.46 -22.88
N PHE A 23 -8.85 5.06 -24.11
CA PHE A 23 -8.12 4.01 -24.83
C PHE A 23 -6.83 4.47 -25.51
N LYS A 24 -6.49 5.77 -25.40
CA LYS A 24 -5.20 6.33 -25.83
C LYS A 24 -4.23 6.54 -24.66
N LEU A 25 -4.66 6.32 -23.42
CA LEU A 25 -3.76 6.36 -22.26
C LEU A 25 -2.73 5.23 -22.34
N THR A 26 -1.49 5.59 -22.04
CA THR A 26 -0.34 4.69 -21.90
C THR A 26 -0.30 4.06 -20.51
N GLY A 27 0.55 3.06 -20.31
CA GLY A 27 0.77 2.49 -18.97
C GLY A 27 1.30 3.50 -17.96
N GLU A 28 2.10 4.47 -18.41
CA GLU A 28 2.63 5.54 -17.58
C GLU A 28 1.57 6.60 -17.26
N ASP A 29 0.67 6.91 -18.22
CA ASP A 29 -0.51 7.73 -17.94
C ASP A 29 -1.38 7.09 -16.84
N PHE A 30 -1.66 5.78 -16.95
CA PHE A 30 -2.38 5.06 -15.89
C PHE A 30 -1.63 5.04 -14.57
N ALA A 31 -0.30 4.91 -14.59
CA ALA A 31 0.52 4.97 -13.39
C ALA A 31 0.39 6.31 -12.68
N TYR A 32 0.52 7.41 -13.43
CA TYR A 32 0.36 8.77 -12.89
C TYR A 32 -1.04 8.97 -12.29
N LEU A 33 -2.08 8.62 -13.03
CA LEU A 33 -3.47 8.76 -12.59
C LEU A 33 -3.78 7.91 -11.36
N HIS A 34 -3.27 6.68 -11.31
CA HIS A 34 -3.51 5.77 -10.19
C HIS A 34 -2.80 6.24 -8.91
N LEU A 35 -1.54 6.68 -9.03
CA LEU A 35 -0.69 7.14 -7.93
C LEU A 35 -0.99 8.57 -7.47
N SER A 36 -1.80 9.32 -8.21
CA SER A 36 -2.31 10.64 -7.81
C SER A 36 -3.41 10.51 -6.74
N TYR A 37 -3.13 9.77 -5.67
CA TYR A 37 -4.09 9.34 -4.65
C TYR A 37 -4.73 10.50 -3.85
N SER A 38 -4.18 11.72 -3.92
CA SER A 38 -4.77 12.92 -3.32
C SER A 38 -5.91 13.52 -4.15
N LYS A 39 -6.03 13.12 -5.42
CA LYS A 39 -7.06 13.60 -6.34
C LYS A 39 -8.12 12.53 -6.52
N SER A 40 -9.38 12.89 -6.26
CA SER A 40 -10.49 11.94 -6.30
C SER A 40 -10.94 11.59 -7.71
N ARG A 41 -10.78 12.52 -8.66
CA ARG A 41 -11.30 12.38 -10.03
C ARG A 41 -10.28 12.89 -11.04
N HIS A 42 -10.11 12.13 -12.10
CA HIS A 42 -9.31 12.50 -13.26
C HIS A 42 -10.21 12.55 -14.49
N ILE A 43 -10.15 13.65 -15.21
CA ILE A 43 -10.97 13.86 -16.40
C ILE A 43 -10.08 13.61 -17.61
N VAL A 44 -10.54 12.73 -18.49
CA VAL A 44 -9.99 12.52 -19.83
C VAL A 44 -11.09 12.81 -20.85
N LYS A 45 -10.77 12.86 -22.15
CA LYS A 45 -11.67 13.39 -23.18
C LYS A 45 -13.06 12.76 -23.19
N ASP A 46 -13.16 11.46 -22.96
CA ASP A 46 -14.37 10.65 -23.07
C ASP A 46 -14.74 9.90 -21.78
N ALA A 47 -14.06 10.18 -20.65
CA ALA A 47 -14.32 9.50 -19.39
C ALA A 47 -13.88 10.29 -18.15
N ILE A 48 -14.49 9.95 -17.02
CA ILE A 48 -14.03 10.34 -15.69
C ILE A 48 -13.50 9.09 -14.98
N LEU A 49 -12.26 9.15 -14.51
CA LEU A 49 -11.56 8.07 -13.81
C LEU A 49 -11.44 8.40 -12.32
N VAL A 50 -11.77 7.43 -11.48
CA VAL A 50 -11.59 7.49 -10.01
C VAL A 50 -10.67 6.36 -9.61
N SER A 51 -9.50 6.70 -9.05
CA SER A 51 -8.51 5.72 -8.61
C SER A 51 -9.02 4.96 -7.38
N ASN A 52 -8.94 3.63 -7.42
CA ASN A 52 -9.26 2.78 -6.27
C ASN A 52 -8.32 3.08 -5.10
N LEU A 53 -7.10 3.51 -5.42
CA LEU A 53 -6.07 3.89 -4.46
C LEU A 53 -6.46 5.13 -3.66
N HIS A 54 -7.11 6.11 -4.31
CA HIS A 54 -7.69 7.28 -3.63
C HIS A 54 -8.73 6.83 -2.61
N ASP A 55 -9.71 6.03 -3.02
CA ASP A 55 -10.76 5.53 -2.13
C ASP A 55 -10.18 4.74 -0.94
N LEU A 56 -9.18 3.89 -1.18
CA LEU A 56 -8.51 3.12 -0.12
C LEU A 56 -7.75 4.04 0.84
N TYR A 57 -7.06 5.05 0.32
CA TYR A 57 -6.28 5.97 1.15
C TYR A 57 -7.18 6.90 1.98
N GLU A 58 -8.26 7.43 1.42
CA GLU A 58 -9.24 8.21 2.18
C GLU A 58 -9.88 7.35 3.29
N ASN A 59 -10.25 6.10 2.99
CA ASN A 59 -10.76 5.18 4.01
C ASN A 59 -9.73 4.90 5.10
N LEU A 60 -8.45 4.74 4.75
CA LEU A 60 -7.37 4.62 5.71
C LEU A 60 -7.31 5.83 6.65
N LEU A 61 -7.38 7.05 6.10
CA LEU A 61 -7.35 8.29 6.89
C LEU A 61 -8.56 8.42 7.81
N CYS A 62 -9.77 8.28 7.26
CA CYS A 62 -11.02 8.47 8.00
C CYS A 62 -11.20 7.43 9.12
N SER A 63 -10.66 6.23 8.95
CA SER A 63 -10.82 5.14 9.92
C SER A 63 -10.23 5.45 11.30
N PHE A 64 -9.25 6.35 11.39
CA PHE A 64 -8.66 6.78 12.66
C PHE A 64 -9.55 7.75 13.47
N ASN A 65 -10.62 8.28 12.87
CA ASN A 65 -11.55 9.19 13.54
C ASN A 65 -12.68 8.47 14.29
N ASN A 66 -12.66 7.12 14.31
CA ASN A 66 -13.68 6.32 14.97
C ASN A 66 -13.05 5.11 15.67
N TYR A 67 -13.25 5.02 16.99
CA TYR A 67 -12.66 3.96 17.83
C TYR A 67 -13.05 2.53 17.40
N ARG A 68 -14.17 2.36 16.69
CA ARG A 68 -14.62 1.06 16.19
C ARG A 68 -13.83 0.59 14.97
N THR A 69 -13.27 1.53 14.22
CA THR A 69 -12.55 1.27 12.97
C THR A 69 -11.06 1.49 13.08
N GLU A 70 -10.57 2.21 14.08
CA GLU A 70 -9.18 2.71 14.17
C GLU A 70 -8.06 1.67 14.28
N VAL A 71 -8.38 0.37 14.31
CA VAL A 71 -7.40 -0.72 14.32
C VAL A 71 -7.50 -1.56 13.05
N PHE A 72 -8.60 -2.30 12.88
CA PHE A 72 -8.75 -3.24 11.75
C PHE A 72 -8.81 -2.53 10.40
N THR A 73 -9.64 -1.49 10.27
CA THR A 73 -9.86 -0.85 8.97
C THR A 73 -8.59 -0.20 8.41
N PRO A 74 -7.78 0.55 9.20
CA PRO A 74 -6.49 1.05 8.74
C PRO A 74 -5.54 -0.03 8.26
N LEU A 75 -5.46 -1.15 8.99
CA LEU A 75 -4.61 -2.27 8.59
C LEU A 75 -5.09 -2.87 7.26
N MET A 76 -6.39 -3.10 7.12
CA MET A 76 -6.96 -3.63 5.87
C MET A 76 -6.73 -2.68 4.69
N CYS A 77 -7.05 -1.39 4.82
CA CYS A 77 -6.84 -0.41 3.77
C CYS A 77 -5.36 -0.26 3.42
N GLY A 78 -4.49 -0.14 4.43
CA GLY A 78 -3.04 0.00 4.22
C GLY A 78 -2.44 -1.22 3.53
N PHE A 79 -2.78 -2.44 3.95
CA PHE A 79 -2.30 -3.64 3.26
C PHE A 79 -2.89 -3.80 1.85
N ALA A 80 -4.13 -3.41 1.62
CA ALA A 80 -4.71 -3.41 0.26
C ALA A 80 -3.96 -2.44 -0.67
N ILE A 81 -3.60 -1.26 -0.17
CA ILE A 81 -2.75 -0.30 -0.89
C ILE A 81 -1.39 -0.94 -1.21
N LEU A 82 -0.70 -1.50 -0.21
CA LEU A 82 0.62 -2.13 -0.43
C LEU A 82 0.55 -3.28 -1.42
N ASP A 83 -0.52 -4.07 -1.40
CA ASP A 83 -0.71 -5.18 -2.33
C ASP A 83 -0.90 -4.68 -3.77
N GLN A 84 -1.73 -3.65 -3.98
CA GLN A 84 -1.88 -3.01 -5.29
C GLN A 84 -0.56 -2.42 -5.79
N ILE A 85 0.15 -1.68 -4.92
CA ILE A 85 1.43 -1.06 -5.27
C ILE A 85 2.45 -2.10 -5.70
N GLY A 86 2.66 -3.15 -4.91
CA GLY A 86 3.71 -4.13 -5.23
C GLY A 86 3.33 -5.09 -6.36
N THR A 87 2.04 -5.20 -6.68
CA THR A 87 1.53 -5.92 -7.86
C THR A 87 1.77 -5.13 -9.13
N PHE A 88 1.42 -3.84 -9.15
CA PHE A 88 1.49 -3.03 -10.37
C PHE A 88 2.84 -2.39 -10.61
N TYR A 89 3.64 -2.20 -9.56
CA TYR A 89 4.87 -1.44 -9.65
C TYR A 89 6.08 -2.20 -9.13
N GLY A 90 7.22 -1.85 -9.72
CA GLY A 90 8.55 -2.21 -9.25
C GLY A 90 9.49 -1.02 -9.39
N ARG A 91 10.70 -1.18 -8.88
CA ARG A 91 11.77 -0.20 -9.06
C ARG A 91 12.83 -0.81 -9.95
N LYS A 92 13.13 -0.17 -11.09
CA LYS A 92 14.08 -0.71 -12.09
C LYS A 92 15.47 -0.90 -11.47
N SER A 93 15.90 0.04 -10.64
CA SER A 93 17.17 -0.01 -9.92
C SER A 93 17.21 -0.98 -8.72
N LYS A 94 16.05 -1.47 -8.23
CA LYS A 94 15.96 -2.41 -7.09
C LYS A 94 15.01 -3.56 -7.45
N LYS A 95 15.48 -4.46 -8.32
CA LYS A 95 14.73 -5.66 -8.71
C LYS A 95 14.46 -6.54 -7.50
N ASN A 96 13.27 -7.11 -7.47
CA ASN A 96 12.88 -8.09 -6.48
C ASN A 96 12.06 -9.19 -7.17
N ASP A 97 12.30 -10.44 -6.78
CA ASP A 97 11.58 -11.60 -7.31
C ASP A 97 10.48 -12.08 -6.35
N VAL A 98 9.96 -11.16 -5.52
CA VAL A 98 9.00 -11.51 -4.49
C VAL A 98 7.59 -11.53 -5.08
N SER A 99 6.92 -12.67 -4.99
CA SER A 99 5.61 -12.89 -5.61
C SER A 99 4.44 -12.17 -4.92
N SER A 100 4.55 -11.87 -3.62
CA SER A 100 3.49 -11.17 -2.89
C SER A 100 3.57 -9.66 -3.12
N GLY A 101 2.44 -9.04 -3.49
CA GLY A 101 2.32 -7.59 -3.67
C GLY A 101 2.79 -6.82 -2.44
N VAL A 102 2.26 -7.11 -1.25
CA VAL A 102 2.67 -6.45 0.00
C VAL A 102 4.20 -6.53 0.24
N LYS A 103 4.80 -7.73 0.11
CA LYS A 103 6.25 -7.87 0.32
C LYS A 103 7.05 -7.15 -0.77
N SER A 104 6.60 -7.22 -2.02
CA SER A 104 7.21 -6.54 -3.15
C SER A 104 7.21 -5.02 -2.94
N ALA A 105 6.11 -4.43 -2.48
CA ALA A 105 6.02 -3.01 -2.17
C ALA A 105 6.99 -2.60 -1.06
N LEU A 106 6.95 -3.31 0.08
CA LEU A 106 7.83 -3.02 1.22
C LEU A 106 9.30 -3.17 0.83
N HIS A 107 9.67 -4.22 0.11
CA HIS A 107 11.06 -4.43 -0.33
C HIS A 107 11.53 -3.36 -1.33
N SER A 108 10.67 -2.97 -2.29
CA SER A 108 11.06 -2.06 -3.38
C SER A 108 11.20 -0.60 -2.92
N PHE A 109 10.31 -0.17 -2.01
CA PHE A 109 10.08 1.24 -1.71
C PHE A 109 10.41 1.63 -0.27
N THR A 110 11.04 0.73 0.49
CA THR A 110 11.50 1.00 1.86
C THR A 110 12.87 0.37 2.12
N ASP A 111 13.46 0.75 3.26
CA ASP A 111 14.68 0.16 3.81
C ASP A 111 14.39 -0.73 5.03
N LEU A 112 13.15 -1.23 5.16
CA LEU A 112 12.78 -2.13 6.25
C LEU A 112 13.60 -3.42 6.23
N SER A 113 13.88 -3.94 7.41
CA SER A 113 14.59 -5.21 7.54
C SER A 113 13.73 -6.37 7.02
N SER A 114 14.38 -7.48 6.61
CA SER A 114 13.65 -8.70 6.21
C SER A 114 12.73 -9.22 7.33
N LEU A 115 13.09 -9.00 8.59
CA LEU A 115 12.28 -9.40 9.75
C LEU A 115 11.03 -8.53 9.89
N ASP A 116 11.13 -7.22 9.68
CA ASP A 116 9.97 -6.31 9.69
C ASP A 116 9.01 -6.64 8.57
N ILE A 117 9.52 -6.84 7.34
CA ILE A 117 8.71 -7.22 6.18
C ILE A 117 7.98 -8.54 6.45
N LYS A 118 8.67 -9.55 7.00
CA LYS A 118 8.05 -10.84 7.34
C LYS A 118 6.96 -10.68 8.40
N SER A 119 7.18 -9.83 9.39
CA SER A 119 6.23 -9.61 10.49
C SER A 119 5.00 -8.85 10.02
N LEU A 120 5.16 -7.78 9.24
CA LEU A 120 4.06 -7.04 8.61
C LEU A 120 3.25 -7.93 7.66
N TYR A 121 3.92 -8.77 6.87
CA TYR A 121 3.23 -9.73 6.02
C TYR A 121 2.45 -10.79 6.82
N SER A 122 3.02 -11.23 7.96
CA SER A 122 2.32 -12.15 8.86
C SER A 122 1.09 -11.50 9.49
N LEU A 123 1.20 -10.23 9.90
CA LEU A 123 0.06 -9.44 10.37
C LEU A 123 -1.01 -9.30 9.28
N ARG A 124 -0.63 -8.99 8.03
CA ARG A 124 -1.56 -8.96 6.89
C ARG A 124 -2.33 -10.28 6.79
N ASN A 125 -1.64 -11.41 6.85
CA ASN A 125 -2.29 -12.71 6.73
C ASN A 125 -3.28 -12.96 7.87
N SER A 126 -2.91 -12.67 9.11
CA SER A 126 -3.83 -12.78 10.26
C SER A 126 -5.06 -11.90 10.12
N VAL A 127 -4.90 -10.67 9.66
CA VAL A 127 -6.02 -9.73 9.48
C VAL A 127 -6.95 -10.19 8.35
N PHE A 128 -6.42 -10.58 7.18
CA PHE A 128 -7.23 -10.91 6.01
C PHE A 128 -7.79 -12.33 5.98
N HIS A 129 -7.06 -13.30 6.53
CA HIS A 129 -7.47 -14.71 6.46
C HIS A 129 -8.13 -15.19 7.75
N ASP A 130 -7.70 -14.67 8.90
CA ASP A 130 -8.19 -15.15 10.20
C ASP A 130 -9.06 -14.12 10.92
N GLY A 131 -9.15 -12.88 10.42
CA GLY A 131 -9.83 -11.78 11.11
C GLY A 131 -9.28 -11.54 12.52
N SER A 132 -7.99 -11.80 12.74
CA SER A 132 -7.38 -11.83 14.06
C SER A 132 -6.00 -11.15 14.09
N PHE A 133 -5.42 -11.04 15.29
CA PHE A 133 -4.05 -10.59 15.51
C PHE A 133 -3.10 -11.74 15.87
N VAL A 134 -3.46 -12.96 15.49
CA VAL A 134 -2.68 -14.17 15.75
C VAL A 134 -2.26 -14.75 14.42
N SER A 135 -0.96 -14.89 14.19
CA SER A 135 -0.44 -15.60 13.02
C SER A 135 0.07 -16.95 13.46
N LYS A 136 -0.50 -18.02 12.89
CA LYS A 136 0.04 -19.37 12.99
C LYS A 136 0.38 -19.89 11.61
N ASP A 137 1.61 -19.64 11.16
CA ASP A 137 2.07 -20.18 9.90
C ASP A 137 2.24 -21.71 9.99
N ARG A 138 1.46 -22.45 9.19
CA ARG A 138 1.49 -23.92 9.11
C ARG A 138 2.78 -24.46 8.50
N TYR A 139 3.49 -23.64 7.70
CA TYR A 139 4.64 -24.06 6.90
C TYR A 139 5.95 -23.42 7.39
N CYS A 140 5.95 -22.14 7.75
CA CYS A 140 7.19 -21.38 8.01
C CYS A 140 7.56 -21.24 9.49
N LYS A 141 6.87 -21.94 10.40
CA LYS A 141 7.11 -21.94 11.87
C LYS A 141 7.20 -20.54 12.50
N HIS A 142 6.68 -19.51 11.84
CA HIS A 142 6.63 -18.17 12.39
C HIS A 142 5.26 -17.97 13.01
N HIS A 143 5.24 -18.01 14.34
CA HIS A 143 4.06 -17.70 15.12
C HIS A 143 4.24 -16.30 15.70
N ALA A 144 3.19 -15.48 15.60
CA ALA A 144 3.23 -14.12 16.09
C ALA A 144 1.90 -13.75 16.76
N LEU A 145 2.01 -13.03 17.87
CA LEU A 145 0.92 -12.36 18.54
C LEU A 145 1.10 -10.87 18.34
N PHE A 146 0.15 -10.22 17.69
CA PHE A 146 0.22 -8.80 17.40
C PHE A 146 -0.60 -7.99 18.39
N VAL A 147 -0.03 -6.89 18.87
CA VAL A 147 -0.77 -5.83 19.55
C VAL A 147 -0.60 -4.55 18.74
N CYS A 148 -1.71 -4.10 18.16
CA CYS A 148 -1.74 -2.90 17.34
C CYS A 148 -2.19 -1.71 18.21
N LYS A 149 -1.36 -0.66 18.29
CA LYS A 149 -1.65 0.56 19.06
C LYS A 149 -1.30 1.80 18.23
N LYS A 150 -1.56 2.98 18.78
CA LYS A 150 -1.15 4.28 18.23
C LYS A 150 -0.09 4.89 19.14
N ASN A 151 0.78 5.74 18.60
CA ASN A 151 1.74 6.57 19.34
C ASN A 151 2.77 5.78 20.17
N LEU A 152 3.25 4.66 19.64
CA LEU A 152 4.39 3.92 20.20
C LEU A 152 5.74 4.53 19.82
N GLY A 153 5.78 5.32 18.74
CA GLY A 153 7.01 5.97 18.25
C GLY A 153 7.95 5.04 17.47
N PHE A 154 7.47 3.84 17.10
CA PHE A 154 8.15 2.89 16.25
C PHE A 154 7.12 2.12 15.41
N LEU A 155 7.47 1.77 14.17
CA LEU A 155 6.58 0.99 13.31
C LEU A 155 6.28 -0.40 13.89
N ILE A 156 7.33 -1.10 14.30
CA ILE A 156 7.24 -2.45 14.82
C ILE A 156 8.29 -2.67 15.91
N LYS A 157 7.87 -3.31 17.01
CA LYS A 157 8.75 -3.85 18.03
C LYS A 157 8.57 -5.35 18.06
N HIS A 158 9.64 -6.08 17.76
CA HIS A 158 9.68 -7.53 17.84
C HIS A 158 9.65 -7.99 19.31
N PRO A 159 9.14 -9.20 19.56
CA PRO A 159 9.07 -9.75 20.90
C PRO A 159 10.48 -10.05 21.43
N ASP A 160 10.63 -9.98 22.75
CA ASP A 160 11.87 -10.37 23.42
C ASP A 160 12.12 -11.89 23.26
N GLU A 161 11.03 -12.67 23.24
CA GLU A 161 11.04 -14.12 23.07
C GLU A 161 10.10 -14.56 21.96
N LYS A 162 10.55 -15.47 21.08
CA LYS A 162 9.68 -16.04 20.03
C LYS A 162 8.52 -16.82 20.64
N TRP A 163 7.31 -16.57 20.14
CA TRP A 163 6.14 -17.36 20.52
C TRP A 163 6.20 -18.76 19.89
N ASP A 164 5.90 -19.78 20.69
CA ASP A 164 5.85 -21.18 20.27
C ASP A 164 4.49 -21.59 19.67
N GLY A 165 3.52 -20.67 19.61
CA GLY A 165 2.17 -20.93 19.12
C GLY A 165 1.22 -21.52 20.16
N VAL A 166 1.66 -21.67 21.41
CA VAL A 166 0.86 -22.19 22.53
C VAL A 166 0.38 -21.04 23.41
N PHE A 167 -0.91 -21.00 23.70
CA PHE A 167 -1.47 -19.99 24.62
C PHE A 167 -1.10 -20.35 26.07
N LYS A 168 -0.67 -19.33 26.82
CA LYS A 168 -0.24 -19.43 28.22
C LYS A 168 -0.81 -18.25 29.00
N GLU A 169 -0.79 -18.31 30.33
CA GLU A 169 -1.31 -17.25 31.20
C GLU A 169 -0.58 -15.91 30.99
N ASN A 170 0.72 -15.95 30.69
CA ASN A 170 1.51 -14.78 30.39
C ASN A 170 2.17 -14.93 29.00
N LEU A 171 1.90 -13.96 28.12
CA LEU A 171 2.46 -13.89 26.77
C LEU A 171 3.15 -12.55 26.49
N SER A 172 3.42 -11.73 27.52
CA SER A 172 3.88 -10.34 27.33
C SER A 172 5.22 -10.25 26.60
N SER A 173 6.17 -11.15 26.87
CA SER A 173 7.48 -11.25 26.20
C SER A 173 7.38 -11.75 24.76
N HIS A 174 6.22 -12.29 24.36
CA HIS A 174 5.97 -12.89 23.04
C HIS A 174 5.18 -11.97 22.08
N ILE A 175 4.83 -10.76 22.52
CA ILE A 175 4.04 -9.81 21.74
C ILE A 175 4.91 -9.04 20.76
N THR A 176 4.51 -9.07 19.49
CA THR A 176 4.95 -8.10 18.49
C THR A 176 4.04 -6.88 18.56
N MET A 177 4.59 -5.69 18.81
CA MET A 177 3.81 -4.46 18.83
C MET A 177 3.91 -3.75 17.48
N VAL A 178 2.79 -3.24 16.97
CA VAL A 178 2.74 -2.47 15.73
C VAL A 178 2.06 -1.13 15.99
N ASP A 179 2.71 -0.04 15.56
CA ASP A 179 2.09 1.27 15.57
C ASP A 179 1.32 1.51 14.26
N THR A 180 0.01 1.59 14.39
CA THR A 180 -0.92 1.83 13.29
C THR A 180 -0.76 3.21 12.64
N LEU A 181 -0.29 4.22 13.37
CA LEU A 181 -0.01 5.54 12.79
C LEU A 181 1.31 5.53 12.01
N GLU A 182 2.33 4.87 12.53
CA GLU A 182 3.58 4.67 11.77
C GLU A 182 3.35 3.79 10.54
N PHE A 183 2.47 2.78 10.63
CA PHE A 183 2.07 1.98 9.47
C PHE A 183 1.36 2.83 8.41
N LYS A 184 0.44 3.73 8.81
CA LYS A 184 -0.17 4.71 7.90
C LYS A 184 0.89 5.60 7.25
N SER A 185 1.85 6.12 8.03
CA SER A 185 2.95 6.95 7.52
C SER A 185 3.81 6.20 6.52
N LEU A 186 4.13 4.93 6.78
CA LEU A 186 4.85 4.05 5.86
C LEU A 186 4.11 3.89 4.52
N VAL A 187 2.79 3.65 4.57
CA VAL A 187 1.96 3.53 3.36
C VAL A 187 2.02 4.81 2.54
N LYS A 188 1.87 5.98 3.18
CA LYS A 188 1.99 7.30 2.52
C LYS A 188 3.37 7.49 1.88
N GLN A 189 4.45 7.18 2.63
CA GLN A 189 5.82 7.29 2.14
C GLN A 189 6.06 6.41 0.88
N ILE A 190 5.50 5.20 0.85
CA ILE A 190 5.61 4.31 -0.30
C ILE A 190 4.89 4.91 -1.52
N LEU A 191 3.68 5.47 -1.33
CA LEU A 191 2.95 6.14 -2.41
C LEU A 191 3.73 7.34 -2.97
N GLU A 192 4.29 8.17 -2.10
CA GLU A 192 5.12 9.31 -2.50
C GLU A 192 6.40 8.87 -3.22
N SER A 193 7.03 7.80 -2.75
CA SER A 193 8.20 7.21 -3.39
C SER A 193 7.88 6.70 -4.80
N CYS A 194 6.71 6.06 -4.99
CA CYS A 194 6.27 5.61 -6.31
C CYS A 194 6.13 6.79 -7.29
N MET A 195 5.53 7.90 -6.83
CA MET A 195 5.42 9.12 -7.65
C MET A 195 6.78 9.71 -8.00
N ILE A 196 7.70 9.77 -7.05
CA ILE A 196 9.08 10.23 -7.29
C ILE A 196 9.77 9.33 -8.33
N TYR A 197 9.68 8.01 -8.18
CA TYR A 197 10.29 7.06 -9.10
C TYR A 197 9.65 7.11 -10.49
N LEU A 198 8.35 7.39 -10.59
CA LEU A 198 7.69 7.64 -11.88
C LEU A 198 8.28 8.89 -12.54
N ALA A 199 8.39 9.99 -11.79
CA ALA A 199 8.94 11.25 -12.28
C ALA A 199 10.40 11.15 -12.75
N VAL A 200 11.23 10.30 -12.11
CA VAL A 200 12.62 10.09 -12.56
C VAL A 200 12.78 8.91 -13.54
N GLY A 201 11.68 8.23 -13.90
CA GLY A 201 11.70 7.11 -14.85
C GLY A 201 12.26 5.80 -14.31
N ASP A 202 12.47 5.70 -12.99
CA ASP A 202 12.94 4.50 -12.28
C ASP A 202 11.79 3.58 -11.83
N LEU A 203 10.54 4.01 -11.94
CA LEU A 203 9.38 3.16 -11.71
C LEU A 203 9.15 2.24 -12.91
N GLU A 204 8.97 0.95 -12.62
CA GLU A 204 8.54 -0.07 -13.59
C GLU A 204 7.05 -0.33 -13.42
N VAL A 205 6.29 -0.25 -14.51
CA VAL A 205 4.88 -0.67 -14.55
C VAL A 205 4.84 -2.14 -14.99
N LYS A 206 4.44 -3.04 -14.08
CA LYS A 206 4.44 -4.50 -14.27
C LYS A 206 3.23 -5.03 -15.02
N VAL A 207 2.19 -4.22 -15.21
CA VAL A 207 0.96 -4.64 -15.87
C VAL A 207 1.16 -4.64 -17.38
N SER A 208 1.14 -5.83 -17.99
CA SER A 208 1.31 -5.97 -19.44
C SER A 208 0.06 -5.57 -20.23
N ASN A 209 -1.13 -5.68 -19.62
CA ASN A 209 -2.41 -5.37 -20.26
C ASN A 209 -3.03 -4.09 -19.69
N ARG A 210 -3.07 -3.02 -20.50
CA ARG A 210 -3.67 -1.73 -20.13
C ARG A 210 -5.14 -1.80 -19.71
N TYR A 211 -5.92 -2.74 -20.24
CA TYR A 211 -7.32 -2.92 -19.85
C TYR A 211 -7.43 -3.56 -18.48
N GLU A 212 -6.58 -4.53 -18.19
CA GLU A 212 -6.47 -5.11 -16.84
C GLU A 212 -6.13 -4.03 -15.83
N TYR A 213 -5.20 -3.14 -16.17
CA TYR A 213 -4.88 -1.98 -15.34
C TYR A 213 -6.13 -1.14 -15.08
N LEU A 214 -6.81 -0.70 -16.14
CA LEU A 214 -8.02 0.12 -16.03
C LEU A 214 -9.05 -0.51 -15.07
N PHE A 215 -9.41 -1.79 -15.27
CA PHE A 215 -10.45 -2.45 -14.49
C PHE A 215 -10.03 -2.81 -13.06
N LYS A 216 -8.75 -3.07 -12.79
CA LYS A 216 -8.28 -3.36 -11.44
C LYS A 216 -8.01 -2.11 -10.60
N SER A 217 -7.76 -0.97 -11.23
CA SER A 217 -7.24 0.22 -10.56
C SER A 217 -8.17 1.43 -10.58
N PHE A 218 -9.21 1.40 -11.43
CA PHE A 218 -10.14 2.53 -11.54
C PHE A 218 -11.60 2.11 -11.57
N LYS A 219 -12.44 2.96 -10.97
CA LYS A 219 -13.85 3.11 -11.36
C LYS A 219 -13.93 4.16 -12.46
N PHE A 220 -14.79 3.98 -13.45
CA PHE A 220 -14.94 4.98 -14.50
C PHE A 220 -16.36 5.11 -15.02
N THR A 221 -16.67 6.33 -15.47
CA THR A 221 -17.92 6.65 -16.18
C THR A 221 -17.55 7.25 -17.53
N GLN A 222 -18.10 6.70 -18.61
CA GLN A 222 -17.92 7.27 -19.94
C GLN A 222 -18.85 8.48 -20.12
N SER A 223 -18.31 9.54 -20.69
CA SER A 223 -19.07 10.72 -21.10
C SER A 223 -19.59 10.46 -22.51
N HIS A 224 -20.91 10.52 -22.69
CA HIS A 224 -21.55 10.46 -24.01
C HIS A 224 -21.34 11.74 -24.80
#